data_AF-A0A537PM04-F1
#
_entry.id   AF-A0A537PM04-F1
#
_cell.length_a   1.000
_cell.length_b   1.000
_cell.length_c   1.000
_cell.angle_alpha   90.00
_cell.angle_beta   90.00
_cell.angle_gamma   90.00
#
_symmetry.space_group_name_H-M   'P 1'
#
loop_
_entity.id
_entity.type
_entity.pdbx_description
1 polymer ?
#
loop_
_entity_poly.entity_id
_entity_poly.type
_entity_poly.pdbx_seq_one_letter_code
_entity_poly.pdbx_strand_id
1 'polypeptide(L)'
;RGNFYPSGLLHADELCYASRQVETIEINGTFYGLQRPDAFARWYDETPQRFVFAVKGPRYITHIRRLREVETPLANFFASGVLRLEEKLGPILWQFPASFRFSPERLDHFFA
;
A
#
# COMPACT_ATOMS: atom_id res chain seq x y z
N ARG A 1 2.35 22.43 -4.53
CA ARG A 1 3.49 22.90 -3.69
C ARG A 1 3.17 24.31 -3.23
N GLY A 2 3.48 24.68 -1.98
CA GLY A 2 3.17 26.01 -1.40
C GLY A 2 1.99 26.06 -0.42
N ASN A 3 1.32 24.93 -0.15
CA ASN A 3 0.32 24.82 0.93
C ASN A 3 0.81 23.79 1.98
N PHE A 4 0.79 22.50 1.62
CA PHE A 4 1.32 21.45 2.48
C PHE A 4 2.85 21.29 2.38
N TYR A 5 3.36 21.17 1.15
CA TYR A 5 4.81 21.07 0.90
C TYR A 5 5.46 22.45 0.77
N PRO A 6 6.61 22.70 1.43
CA PRO A 6 7.38 23.92 1.27
C PRO A 6 7.78 24.16 -0.18
N SER A 7 7.98 25.44 -0.53
CA SER A 7 8.53 25.79 -1.83
C SER A 7 9.96 25.25 -1.96
N GLY A 8 10.30 24.71 -3.14
CA GLY A 8 11.64 24.17 -3.41
C GLY A 8 11.94 22.76 -2.88
N LEU A 9 11.04 22.13 -2.11
CA LEU A 9 11.26 20.75 -1.62
C LEU A 9 11.46 19.76 -2.78
N LEU A 10 12.51 18.93 -2.76
CA LEU A 10 12.70 17.92 -3.81
C LEU A 10 11.66 16.81 -3.68
N HIS A 11 11.24 16.22 -4.81
CA HIS A 11 10.25 15.13 -4.78
C HIS A 11 10.74 13.92 -3.96
N ALA A 12 12.05 13.64 -4.00
CA ALA A 12 12.65 12.57 -3.20
C ALA A 12 12.50 12.79 -1.67
N ASP A 13 12.39 14.04 -1.23
CA ASP A 13 12.29 14.40 0.19
C ASP A 13 10.84 14.54 0.68
N GLU A 14 9.85 14.35 -0.20
CA GLU A 14 8.43 14.57 0.13
C GLU A 14 7.93 13.61 1.20
N LEU A 15 8.32 12.33 1.18
CA LEU A 15 7.93 11.38 2.23
C LEU A 15 8.54 11.73 3.59
N CYS A 16 9.84 12.03 3.58
CA CYS A 16 10.60 12.45 4.76
C CYS A 16 9.95 13.69 5.40
N TYR A 17 9.52 14.66 4.61
CA TYR A 17 8.77 15.82 5.10
C TYR A 17 7.37 15.45 5.60
N ALA A 18 6.57 14.77 4.77
CA ALA A 18 5.16 14.50 5.04
C ALA A 18 4.97 13.64 6.30
N SER A 19 5.82 12.62 6.48
CA SER A 19 5.78 11.71 7.62
C SER A 19 6.08 12.36 8.98
N ARG A 20 6.52 13.61 9.00
CA ARG A 20 6.71 14.42 10.22
C ARG A 20 5.54 15.35 10.52
N GLN A 21 4.58 15.45 9.60
CA GLN A 21 3.36 16.27 9.74
C GLN A 21 2.13 15.41 10.05
N VAL A 22 2.18 14.11 9.76
CA VAL A 22 1.11 13.14 10.01
C VAL A 22 1.68 11.87 10.61
N GLU A 23 0.83 11.05 11.23
CA GLU A 23 1.23 9.78 11.85
C GLU A 23 1.18 8.58 10.89
N THR A 24 0.45 8.73 9.78
CA THR A 24 0.22 7.65 8.81
C THR A 24 0.01 8.17 7.40
N ILE A 25 0.38 7.37 6.40
CA ILE A 25 0.15 7.60 4.97
C ILE A 25 -0.29 6.29 4.30
N GLU A 26 -1.21 6.38 3.33
CA GLU A 26 -1.57 5.26 2.47
C GLU A 26 -0.66 5.18 1.22
N ILE A 27 0.00 4.04 1.03
CA ILE A 27 0.74 3.74 -0.20
C ILE A 27 -0.26 3.29 -1.28
N ASN A 28 -0.43 4.14 -2.29
CA ASN A 28 -1.30 3.87 -3.45
C ASN A 28 -0.57 3.26 -4.65
N GLY A 29 0.76 3.37 -4.73
CA GLY A 29 1.54 2.87 -5.88
C GLY A 29 1.37 1.36 -6.12
N THR A 30 1.26 0.59 -5.04
CA THR A 30 1.02 -0.87 -5.04
C THR A 30 -0.28 -1.28 -5.72
N PHE A 31 -1.28 -0.38 -5.77
CA PHE A 31 -2.52 -0.63 -6.49
C PHE A 31 -2.28 -0.78 -8.01
N TYR A 32 -1.37 0.00 -8.58
CA TYR A 32 -1.12 0.03 -10.01
C TYR A 32 -0.03 -0.94 -10.47
N GLY A 33 0.86 -1.36 -9.56
CA GLY A 33 1.91 -2.32 -9.86
C GLY A 33 2.75 -2.67 -8.65
N LEU A 34 3.47 -3.79 -8.75
CA LEU A 34 4.43 -4.20 -7.72
C LEU A 34 5.53 -3.15 -7.61
N GLN A 35 5.94 -2.88 -6.38
CA GLN A 35 7.06 -1.98 -6.09
C GLN A 35 8.33 -2.81 -5.89
N ARG A 36 9.49 -2.19 -6.07
CA ARG A 36 10.76 -2.86 -5.81
C ARG A 36 10.99 -2.98 -4.30
N PRO A 37 11.60 -4.07 -3.81
CA PRO A 37 11.90 -4.23 -2.38
C PRO A 37 12.66 -3.04 -1.77
N ASP A 38 13.58 -2.44 -2.54
CA ASP A 38 14.39 -1.29 -2.08
C ASP A 38 13.54 -0.03 -1.84
N ALA A 39 12.39 0.11 -2.51
CA ALA A 39 11.49 1.23 -2.27
C ALA A 39 10.84 1.12 -0.88
N PHE A 40 10.39 -0.07 -0.50
CA PHE A 40 9.82 -0.31 0.83
C PHE A 40 10.85 -0.12 1.94
N ALA A 41 12.07 -0.63 1.75
CA ALA A 41 13.16 -0.43 2.71
C ALA A 41 13.45 1.07 2.90
N ARG A 42 13.54 1.83 1.80
CA ARG A 42 13.75 3.27 1.87
C ARG A 42 12.60 3.99 2.58
N TRP A 43 11.35 3.64 2.30
CA TRP A 43 10.19 4.24 2.98
C TRP A 43 10.15 3.92 4.48
N TYR A 44 10.58 2.72 4.87
CA TYR A 44 10.78 2.37 6.27
C TYR A 44 11.82 3.31 6.90
N ASP A 45 13.00 3.48 6.29
CA ASP A 45 14.08 4.31 6.84
C ASP A 45 13.75 5.82 6.88
N GLU A 46 13.02 6.34 5.89
CA GLU A 46 12.72 7.76 5.75
C GLU A 46 11.64 8.27 6.72
N THR A 47 10.90 7.37 7.38
CA THR A 47 9.77 7.72 8.25
C THR A 47 10.08 7.54 9.74
N PRO A 48 9.42 8.30 10.64
CA PRO A 48 9.62 8.15 12.09
C PRO A 48 9.37 6.71 12.60
N GLN A 49 9.98 6.37 13.72
CA GLN A 49 9.89 5.01 14.31
C GLN A 49 8.44 4.54 14.55
N ARG A 50 7.56 5.45 14.98
CA ARG A 50 6.15 5.13 15.29
C ARG A 50 5.19 5.33 14.11
N PHE A 51 5.74 5.59 12.92
CA PHE A 51 4.94 5.83 11.72
C PHE A 51 4.35 4.53 11.19
N VAL A 52 3.10 4.55 10.74
CA VAL A 52 2.44 3.35 10.19
C VAL A 52 1.93 3.65 8.78
N PHE A 53 2.13 2.73 7.85
CA PHE A 53 1.58 2.81 6.50
C PHE A 53 0.31 1.98 6.38
N ALA A 54 -0.71 2.53 5.73
CA ALA A 54 -1.72 1.70 5.09
C ALA A 54 -1.22 1.32 3.68
N VAL A 55 -1.41 0.08 3.25
CA VAL A 55 -0.98 -0.35 1.91
C VAL A 55 -2.18 -0.75 1.09
N LYS A 56 -2.37 -0.11 -0.06
CA LYS A 56 -3.46 -0.49 -0.95
C LYS A 56 -3.12 -1.75 -1.73
N GLY A 57 -3.97 -2.76 -1.65
CA GLY A 57 -3.78 -4.02 -2.35
C GLY A 57 -3.82 -3.85 -3.88
N PRO A 58 -3.22 -4.78 -4.66
CA PRO A 58 -3.17 -4.66 -6.12
C PRO A 58 -4.54 -4.59 -6.78
N ARG A 59 -4.71 -3.66 -7.74
CA ARG A 59 -5.89 -3.56 -8.60
C ARG A 59 -6.18 -4.87 -9.32
N TYR A 60 -5.15 -5.61 -9.67
CA TYR A 60 -5.29 -6.91 -10.32
C TYR A 60 -6.12 -7.90 -9.47
N ILE A 61 -5.96 -7.88 -8.15
CA ILE A 61 -6.70 -8.76 -7.23
C ILE A 61 -8.16 -8.32 -7.11
N THR A 62 -8.43 -7.04 -6.81
CA THR A 62 -9.79 -6.59 -6.48
C THR A 62 -10.64 -6.20 -7.69
N HIS A 63 -10.04 -5.64 -8.74
CA HIS A 63 -10.76 -5.12 -9.91
C HIS A 63 -10.75 -6.09 -11.10
N ILE A 64 -9.62 -6.76 -11.36
CA ILE A 64 -9.47 -7.63 -12.54
C ILE A 64 -9.92 -9.06 -12.21
N ARG A 65 -9.25 -9.71 -11.26
CA ARG A 65 -9.58 -11.06 -10.81
C ARG A 65 -10.82 -11.10 -9.93
N ARG A 66 -11.19 -9.97 -9.32
CA ARG A 66 -12.38 -9.83 -8.46
C ARG A 66 -12.43 -10.94 -7.40
N LEU A 67 -11.28 -11.22 -6.79
CA LEU A 67 -11.02 -12.26 -5.77
C LEU A 67 -11.10 -13.72 -6.26
N ARG A 68 -10.94 -13.98 -7.56
CA ARG A 68 -10.92 -15.35 -8.12
C ARG A 68 -9.49 -15.80 -8.44
N GLU A 69 -9.09 -16.96 -7.93
CA GLU A 69 -7.77 -17.58 -8.17
C GLU A 69 -6.65 -16.57 -7.92
N VAL A 70 -6.60 -16.02 -6.69
CA VAL A 70 -5.73 -14.90 -6.33
C VAL A 70 -4.54 -15.30 -5.46
N GLU A 71 -4.35 -16.59 -5.20
CA GLU A 71 -3.29 -17.14 -4.36
C GLU A 71 -1.91 -16.74 -4.88
N THR A 72 -1.62 -16.99 -6.17
CA THR A 72 -0.33 -16.60 -6.78
C THR A 72 -0.15 -15.08 -6.84
N PRO A 73 -1.14 -14.27 -7.30
CA PRO A 73 -1.04 -12.82 -7.22
C PRO A 73 -0.82 -12.26 -5.81
N LEU A 74 -1.45 -12.84 -4.79
CA LEU A 74 -1.25 -12.47 -3.39
C LEU A 74 0.18 -12.81 -2.95
N ALA A 75 0.64 -14.03 -3.22
CA ALA A 75 2.01 -14.45 -2.90
C ALA A 75 3.04 -13.51 -3.54
N ASN A 76 2.85 -13.16 -4.82
CA ASN A 76 3.73 -12.21 -5.52
C ASN A 76 3.68 -10.81 -4.91
N PHE A 77 2.51 -10.33 -4.48
CA PHE A 77 2.37 -9.05 -3.81
C PHE A 77 3.13 -9.02 -2.47
N PHE A 78 2.95 -10.04 -1.64
CA PHE A 78 3.68 -10.14 -0.37
C PHE A 78 5.18 -10.33 -0.58
N ALA A 79 5.59 -11.12 -1.58
CA ALA A 79 6.98 -11.33 -1.95
C ALA A 79 7.63 -10.11 -2.63
N SER A 80 6.85 -9.12 -3.10
CA SER A 80 7.39 -7.93 -3.78
C SER A 80 8.21 -7.00 -2.87
N GLY A 81 8.15 -7.22 -1.55
CA GLY A 81 8.91 -6.46 -0.57
C GLY A 81 8.05 -5.65 0.40
N VAL A 82 6.72 -5.72 0.32
CA VAL A 82 5.81 -5.02 1.25
C VAL A 82 6.10 -5.36 2.72
N LEU A 83 6.56 -6.59 2.99
CA LEU A 83 6.92 -7.06 4.33
C LEU A 83 8.16 -6.35 4.91
N ARG A 84 8.95 -5.63 4.09
CA ARG A 84 10.07 -4.79 4.56
C ARG A 84 9.63 -3.51 5.27
N LEU A 85 8.33 -3.23 5.31
CA LEU A 85 7.79 -2.19 6.17
C LEU A 85 7.71 -2.63 7.65
N GLU A 86 7.92 -3.92 7.94
CA GLU A 86 8.04 -4.44 9.31
C GLU A 86 6.92 -3.95 10.23
N GLU A 87 7.23 -3.38 11.40
CA GLU A 87 6.26 -2.82 12.35
C GLU A 87 5.50 -1.60 11.82
N LYS A 88 6.01 -0.96 10.75
CA LYS A 88 5.34 0.13 10.04
C LYS A 88 4.35 -0.39 8.98
N LEU A 89 4.28 -1.70 8.74
CA LEU A 89 3.23 -2.30 7.92
C LEU A 89 1.92 -2.34 8.71
N GLY A 90 1.06 -1.37 8.45
CA GLY A 90 -0.29 -1.32 9.00
C GLY A 90 -1.30 -2.10 8.14
N PRO A 91 -2.55 -1.60 8.03
CA PRO A 91 -3.60 -2.34 7.35
C PRO A 91 -3.37 -2.42 5.83
N ILE A 92 -3.82 -3.52 5.23
CA ILE A 92 -3.92 -3.66 3.78
C ILE A 92 -5.33 -3.30 3.34
N LEU A 93 -5.47 -2.22 2.56
CA LEU A 93 -6.74 -1.78 2.03
C LEU A 93 -7.11 -2.59 0.76
N TRP A 94 -8.17 -3.37 0.86
CA TRP A 94 -8.80 -4.06 -0.27
C TRP A 94 -9.99 -3.24 -0.81
N GLN A 95 -9.69 -2.25 -1.65
CA GLN A 95 -10.73 -1.43 -2.29
C GLN A 95 -11.30 -2.12 -3.54
N PHE A 96 -12.63 -2.16 -3.66
CA PHE A 96 -13.36 -2.78 -4.77
C PHE A 96 -13.96 -1.75 -5.73
N PRO A 97 -14.14 -2.09 -7.02
CA PRO A 97 -14.87 -1.23 -7.96
C PRO A 97 -16.36 -1.17 -7.61
N ALA A 98 -17.05 -0.09 -8.00
CA ALA A 98 -18.49 0.06 -7.78
C ALA A 98 -19.35 -1.07 -8.40
N SER A 99 -18.85 -1.75 -9.44
CA SER A 99 -19.50 -2.90 -10.06
C SER A 99 -19.30 -4.22 -9.31
N PHE A 100 -18.58 -4.21 -8.18
CA PHE A 100 -18.38 -5.37 -7.34
C PHE A 100 -19.66 -5.70 -6.55
N ARG A 101 -20.30 -6.83 -6.89
CA ARG A 101 -21.44 -7.34 -6.13
C ARG A 101 -20.96 -8.17 -4.96
N PHE A 102 -21.52 -7.91 -3.78
CA PHE A 102 -21.26 -8.67 -2.57
C PHE A 102 -21.56 -10.16 -2.77
N SER A 103 -20.67 -11.01 -2.28
CA SER A 103 -20.78 -12.46 -2.28
C SER A 103 -20.10 -12.94 -1.00
N PRO A 104 -20.86 -13.44 -0.01
CA PRO A 104 -20.30 -13.81 1.29
C PRO A 104 -19.25 -14.91 1.14
N GLU A 105 -19.57 -16.00 0.44
CA GLU A 105 -18.64 -17.10 0.15
C GLU A 105 -17.30 -16.63 -0.42
N ARG A 106 -17.31 -15.66 -1.34
CA ARG A 106 -16.08 -15.15 -1.96
C ARG A 106 -15.25 -14.31 -1.00
N LEU A 107 -15.90 -13.50 -0.16
CA LEU A 107 -15.21 -12.68 0.82
C LEU A 107 -14.69 -13.54 1.96
N ASP A 108 -15.48 -14.50 2.43
CA ASP A 108 -15.08 -15.47 3.45
C ASP A 108 -13.87 -16.27 2.98
N HIS A 109 -13.87 -16.77 1.73
CA HIS A 109 -12.71 -17.46 1.18
C HIS A 109 -11.45 -16.58 1.09
N PHE A 110 -11.60 -15.29 0.80
CA PHE A 110 -10.46 -14.37 0.66
C PHE A 110 -9.90 -13.91 2.01
N PHE A 111 -10.73 -13.85 3.06
CA PHE A 111 -10.35 -13.35 4.39
C PHE A 111 -10.12 -14.45 5.44
N ALA A 112 -10.39 -15.72 5.09
CA ALA A 112 -10.07 -16.89 5.92
C ALA A 112 -8.56 -17.05 6.13
#